data_AF-A0A7L0PPZ1-F1
#
_entry.id   AF-A0A7L0PPZ1-F1
#
_cell.length_a   1.000
_cell.length_b   1.000
_cell.length_c   1.000
_cell.angle_alpha   90.00
_cell.angle_beta   90.00
_cell.angle_gamma   90.00
#
_symmetry.space_group_name_H-M   'P 1'
#
loop_
_entity.id
_entity.type
_entity.pdbx_description
1 polymer ?
#
loop_
_entity_poly.entity_id
_entity_poly.type
_entity_poly.pdbx_seq_one_letter_code
_entity_poly.pdbx_strand_id
1 'polypeptide(L)'
;QLNSMGREVFKENICLHGAFAYQLKETRELQKIKQKLEADKTLLLQERETSEGLIRKKILQINCQKAQIGDLQRKVEKLEVALCCTTRESVRQTQKTQHQVLTESQASTVEIKKLQQLLEMKDREMNRVKKLARNILNERTEVERFFLDALEHVKQEIISSRKHYKKKAQTAYYRKMMEACAGKVVPKIQTFKSNLNSRNSVYRDLEEAEKCYWEKIQFEKVDISELTWEQKERVLRLLFAKMNGTNPW
;
A
#
# COMPACT_ATOMS: atom_id res chain seq x y z
N GLN A 1 -158.49 -22.84 17.73
CA GLN A 1 -157.35 -23.26 16.90
C GLN A 1 -156.12 -22.33 16.98
N LEU A 2 -156.03 -21.39 17.94
CA LEU A 2 -154.95 -20.38 18.03
C LEU A 2 -153.75 -20.74 18.96
N ASN A 3 -153.76 -21.87 19.67
CA ASN A 3 -152.74 -22.22 20.69
C ASN A 3 -151.63 -23.20 20.22
N SER A 4 -151.73 -23.70 18.98
CA SER A 4 -150.79 -24.68 18.39
C SER A 4 -149.80 -23.99 17.43
N MET A 5 -150.33 -23.10 16.58
CA MET A 5 -149.57 -22.39 15.55
C MET A 5 -148.57 -21.39 16.14
N GLY A 6 -148.94 -20.69 17.23
CA GLY A 6 -148.01 -19.80 17.94
C GLY A 6 -146.85 -20.52 18.61
N ARG A 7 -147.00 -21.79 19.00
CA ARG A 7 -145.92 -22.61 19.60
C ARG A 7 -144.93 -23.12 18.57
N GLU A 8 -145.40 -23.53 17.40
CA GLU A 8 -144.55 -23.94 16.27
C GLU A 8 -143.74 -22.74 15.74
N VAL A 9 -144.38 -21.59 15.53
CA VAL A 9 -143.70 -20.35 15.11
C VAL A 9 -142.68 -19.89 16.16
N PHE A 10 -142.96 -20.03 17.46
CA PHE A 10 -142.00 -19.67 18.52
C PHE A 10 -140.82 -20.64 18.60
N LYS A 11 -141.04 -21.96 18.42
CA LYS A 11 -139.97 -22.96 18.33
C LYS A 11 -139.08 -22.73 17.11
N GLU A 12 -139.70 -22.42 15.97
CA GLU A 12 -138.99 -22.10 14.74
C GLU A 12 -138.20 -20.80 14.87
N ASN A 13 -138.76 -19.78 15.51
CA ASN A 13 -138.04 -18.54 15.83
C ASN A 13 -136.84 -18.80 16.77
N ILE A 14 -136.99 -19.64 17.79
CA ILE A 14 -135.87 -20.06 18.66
C ILE A 14 -134.79 -20.82 17.88
N CYS A 15 -135.20 -21.75 17.00
CA CYS A 15 -134.28 -22.52 16.16
C CYS A 15 -133.53 -21.61 15.17
N LEU A 16 -134.24 -20.69 14.52
CA LEU A 16 -133.67 -19.70 13.61
C LEU A 16 -132.73 -18.73 14.36
N HIS A 17 -133.08 -18.31 15.58
CA HIS A 17 -132.20 -17.49 16.40
C HIS A 17 -130.92 -18.24 16.79
N GLY A 18 -131.02 -19.54 17.11
CA GLY A 18 -129.86 -20.39 17.37
C GLY A 18 -128.95 -20.57 16.15
N ALA A 19 -129.55 -20.83 14.98
CA ALA A 19 -128.84 -20.93 13.70
C ALA A 19 -128.16 -19.59 13.35
N PHE A 20 -128.86 -18.47 13.49
CA PHE A 20 -128.32 -17.14 13.25
C PHE A 20 -127.20 -16.79 14.22
N ALA A 21 -127.33 -17.13 15.50
CA ALA A 21 -126.28 -16.92 16.50
C ALA A 21 -125.02 -17.76 16.20
N TYR A 22 -125.20 -19.01 15.76
CA TYR A 22 -124.10 -19.87 15.32
C TYR A 22 -123.41 -19.28 14.08
N GLN A 23 -124.19 -18.89 13.07
CA GLN A 23 -123.69 -18.34 11.81
C GLN A 23 -122.98 -16.99 12.02
N LEU A 24 -123.48 -16.15 12.95
CA LEU A 24 -122.83 -14.93 13.39
C LEU A 24 -121.50 -15.21 14.12
N LYS A 25 -121.46 -16.23 14.98
CA LYS A 25 -120.23 -16.65 15.67
C LYS A 25 -119.19 -17.17 14.68
N GLU A 26 -119.59 -18.03 13.75
CA GLU A 26 -118.73 -18.56 12.69
C GLU A 26 -118.19 -17.45 11.78
N THR A 27 -119.04 -16.50 11.37
CA THR A 27 -118.62 -15.33 10.59
C THR A 27 -117.62 -14.47 11.37
N ARG A 28 -117.82 -14.28 12.69
CA ARG A 28 -116.86 -13.55 13.54
C ARG A 28 -115.52 -14.28 13.66
N GLU A 29 -115.52 -15.60 13.80
CA GLU A 29 -114.27 -16.38 13.86
C GLU A 29 -113.55 -16.38 12.51
N LEU A 30 -114.28 -16.54 11.38
CA LEU A 30 -113.72 -16.39 10.05
C LEU A 30 -113.13 -14.99 9.82
N GLN A 31 -113.79 -13.93 10.30
CA GLN A 31 -113.28 -12.57 10.24
C GLN A 31 -111.96 -12.41 11.01
N LYS A 32 -111.86 -12.98 12.22
CA LYS A 32 -110.62 -12.98 13.02
C LYS A 32 -109.50 -13.74 12.31
N ILE A 33 -109.80 -14.91 11.75
CA ILE A 33 -108.82 -15.72 11.01
C ILE A 33 -108.34 -14.96 9.78
N LYS A 34 -109.24 -14.33 9.02
CA LYS A 34 -108.89 -13.49 7.86
C LYS A 34 -107.97 -12.34 8.27
N GLN A 35 -108.30 -11.60 9.34
CA GLN A 35 -107.46 -10.51 9.85
C GLN A 35 -106.07 -11.01 10.27
N LYS A 36 -105.98 -12.16 10.92
CA LYS A 36 -104.71 -12.78 11.29
C LYS A 36 -103.88 -13.19 10.06
N LEU A 37 -104.50 -13.84 9.07
CA LEU A 37 -103.85 -14.19 7.81
C LEU A 37 -103.38 -12.96 7.02
N GLU A 38 -104.14 -11.87 7.02
CA GLU A 38 -103.73 -10.61 6.40
C GLU A 38 -102.50 -10.00 7.10
N ALA A 39 -102.47 -10.03 8.44
CA ALA A 39 -101.31 -9.58 9.22
C ALA A 39 -100.07 -10.48 9.02
N ASP A 40 -100.24 -11.80 9.00
CA ASP A 40 -99.14 -12.73 8.76
C ASP A 40 -98.59 -12.55 7.33
N LYS A 41 -99.47 -12.32 6.34
CA LYS A 41 -99.06 -12.05 4.95
C LYS A 41 -98.24 -10.76 4.84
N THR A 42 -98.61 -9.68 5.53
CA THR A 42 -97.83 -8.44 5.48
C THR A 42 -96.47 -8.58 6.16
N LEU A 43 -96.40 -9.29 7.29
CA LEU A 43 -95.14 -9.61 7.96
C LEU A 43 -94.21 -10.45 7.07
N LEU A 44 -94.73 -11.52 6.46
CA LEU A 44 -93.94 -12.37 5.56
C LEU A 44 -93.45 -11.62 4.33
N LEU A 45 -94.25 -10.68 3.79
CA LEU A 45 -93.80 -9.81 2.68
C LEU A 45 -92.63 -8.93 3.11
N GLN A 46 -92.72 -8.30 4.28
CA GLN A 46 -91.65 -7.46 4.81
C GLN A 46 -90.37 -8.28 5.10
N GLU A 47 -90.50 -9.47 5.68
CA GLU A 47 -89.38 -10.38 5.93
C GLU A 47 -88.73 -10.85 4.63
N ARG A 48 -89.54 -11.15 3.60
CA ARG A 48 -89.04 -11.50 2.27
C ARG A 48 -88.27 -10.33 1.64
N GLU A 49 -88.83 -9.12 1.65
CA GLU A 49 -88.19 -7.93 1.06
C GLU A 49 -86.86 -7.60 1.76
N THR A 50 -86.84 -7.64 3.09
CA THR A 50 -85.62 -7.42 3.87
C THR A 50 -84.57 -8.49 3.60
N SER A 51 -84.98 -9.76 3.52
CA SER A 51 -84.09 -10.88 3.19
C SER A 51 -83.52 -10.77 1.78
N GLU A 52 -84.35 -10.45 0.77
CA GLU A 52 -83.90 -10.21 -0.60
C GLU A 52 -82.92 -9.04 -0.69
N GLY A 53 -83.19 -7.94 0.02
CA GLY A 53 -82.28 -6.80 0.10
C GLY A 53 -80.92 -7.17 0.69
N LEU A 54 -80.91 -7.98 1.75
CA LEU A 54 -79.68 -8.47 2.38
C LEU A 54 -78.89 -9.39 1.43
N ILE A 55 -79.58 -10.30 0.73
CA ILE A 55 -78.96 -11.19 -0.25
C ILE A 55 -78.29 -10.38 -1.37
N ARG A 56 -78.99 -9.39 -1.95
CA ARG A 56 -78.43 -8.49 -2.98
C ARG A 56 -77.19 -7.76 -2.48
N LYS A 57 -77.22 -7.23 -1.25
CA LYS A 57 -76.07 -6.55 -0.64
C LYS A 57 -74.87 -7.49 -0.44
N LYS A 58 -75.11 -8.72 0.05
CA LYS A 58 -74.05 -9.72 0.20
C LYS A 58 -73.45 -10.15 -1.15
N ILE A 59 -74.27 -10.32 -2.18
CA ILE A 59 -73.79 -10.62 -3.54
C ILE A 59 -72.88 -9.50 -4.04
N LEU A 60 -73.28 -8.23 -3.88
CA LEU A 60 -72.45 -7.09 -4.28
C LEU A 60 -71.12 -7.07 -3.52
N GLN A 61 -71.15 -7.31 -2.20
CA GLN A 61 -69.95 -7.39 -1.38
C GLN A 61 -69.00 -8.51 -1.83
N ILE A 62 -69.53 -9.71 -2.09
CA ILE A 62 -68.74 -10.85 -2.59
C ILE A 62 -68.10 -10.52 -3.94
N ASN A 63 -68.85 -9.87 -4.84
CA ASN A 63 -68.32 -9.45 -6.14
C ASN A 63 -67.18 -8.43 -5.99
N CYS A 64 -67.33 -7.43 -5.11
CA CYS A 64 -66.26 -6.47 -4.81
C CYS A 64 -65.02 -7.16 -4.22
N GLN A 65 -65.20 -8.07 -3.26
CA GLN A 65 -64.10 -8.84 -2.66
C GLN A 65 -63.40 -9.72 -3.70
N LYS A 66 -64.17 -10.38 -4.59
CA LYS A 66 -63.61 -11.21 -5.66
C LYS A 66 -62.76 -10.38 -6.63
N ALA A 67 -63.20 -9.17 -6.97
CA ALA A 67 -62.41 -8.24 -7.79
C ALA A 67 -61.10 -7.85 -7.10
N GLN A 68 -61.17 -7.47 -5.81
CA GLN A 68 -59.98 -7.13 -5.02
C GLN A 68 -58.99 -8.30 -4.90
N ILE A 69 -59.47 -9.52 -4.71
CA ILE A 69 -58.62 -10.72 -4.69
C ILE A 69 -57.91 -10.88 -6.03
N GLY A 70 -58.61 -10.70 -7.15
CA GLY A 70 -58.01 -10.77 -8.49
C GLY A 70 -56.99 -9.67 -8.79
N ASP A 71 -57.18 -8.45 -8.25
CA ASP A 71 -56.19 -7.38 -8.32
C ASP A 71 -54.94 -7.70 -7.50
N LEU A 72 -55.12 -8.20 -6.28
CA LEU A 72 -54.02 -8.59 -5.39
C LEU A 72 -53.22 -9.76 -5.96
N GLN A 73 -53.88 -10.78 -6.51
CA GLN A 73 -53.21 -11.91 -7.17
C GLN A 73 -52.32 -11.45 -8.32
N ARG A 74 -52.84 -10.60 -9.22
CA ARG A 74 -52.03 -10.03 -10.32
C ARG A 74 -50.85 -9.19 -9.81
N LYS A 75 -51.01 -8.51 -8.67
CA LYS A 75 -49.92 -7.74 -8.07
C LYS A 75 -48.85 -8.66 -7.49
N VAL A 76 -49.24 -9.75 -6.83
CA VAL A 76 -48.33 -10.78 -6.32
C VAL A 76 -47.54 -11.40 -7.48
N GLU A 77 -48.21 -11.86 -8.54
CA GLU A 77 -47.54 -12.42 -9.72
C GLU A 77 -46.51 -11.46 -10.33
N LYS A 78 -46.86 -10.17 -10.48
CA LYS A 78 -45.94 -9.15 -10.98
C LYS A 78 -44.72 -8.98 -10.07
N LEU A 79 -44.92 -9.00 -8.75
CA LEU A 79 -43.83 -8.86 -7.78
C LEU A 79 -42.94 -10.11 -7.77
N GLU A 80 -43.51 -11.31 -7.88
CA GLU A 80 -42.77 -12.57 -7.97
C GLU A 80 -41.88 -12.62 -9.22
N VAL A 81 -42.42 -12.22 -10.37
CA VAL A 81 -41.65 -12.12 -11.62
C VAL A 81 -40.53 -11.10 -11.48
N ALA A 82 -40.83 -9.91 -10.96
CA ALA A 82 -39.81 -8.87 -10.75
C ALA A 82 -38.70 -9.34 -9.79
N LEU A 83 -39.06 -10.02 -8.69
CA LEU A 83 -38.11 -10.56 -7.73
C LEU A 83 -37.25 -11.67 -8.33
N CYS A 84 -37.82 -12.56 -9.14
CA CYS A 84 -37.08 -13.61 -9.84
C CYS A 84 -36.05 -13.01 -10.81
N CYS A 85 -36.44 -12.00 -11.58
CA CYS A 85 -35.54 -11.30 -12.50
C CYS A 85 -34.39 -10.61 -11.75
N THR A 86 -34.68 -9.82 -10.72
CA THR A 86 -33.65 -9.09 -9.96
C THR A 86 -32.70 -10.05 -9.23
N THR A 87 -33.21 -11.14 -8.66
CA THR A 87 -32.39 -12.17 -8.03
C THR A 87 -31.44 -12.82 -9.04
N ARG A 88 -31.93 -13.17 -10.23
CA ARG A 88 -31.12 -13.78 -11.28
C ARG A 88 -30.04 -12.83 -11.81
N GLU A 89 -30.38 -11.56 -11.99
CA GLU A 89 -29.43 -10.53 -12.40
C GLU A 89 -28.35 -10.28 -11.35
N SER A 90 -28.75 -10.21 -10.07
CA SER A 90 -27.84 -10.12 -8.93
C SER A 90 -26.84 -11.28 -8.92
N VAL A 91 -27.31 -12.53 -9.00
CA VAL A 91 -26.44 -13.71 -9.00
C VAL A 91 -25.47 -13.68 -10.18
N ARG A 92 -25.96 -13.35 -11.38
CA ARG A 92 -25.10 -13.24 -12.57
C ARG A 92 -24.03 -12.17 -12.39
N GLN A 93 -24.40 -11.01 -11.86
CA GLN A 93 -23.45 -9.92 -11.63
C GLN A 93 -22.41 -10.31 -10.58
N THR A 94 -22.82 -10.94 -9.48
CA THR A 94 -21.90 -11.45 -8.45
C THR A 94 -20.91 -12.46 -9.04
N GLN A 95 -21.36 -13.41 -9.86
CA GLN A 95 -20.48 -14.38 -10.52
C GLN A 95 -19.48 -13.70 -11.47
N LYS A 96 -19.93 -12.72 -12.27
CA LYS A 96 -19.06 -11.96 -13.16
C LYS A 96 -18.00 -11.19 -12.38
N THR A 97 -18.39 -10.50 -11.31
CA THR A 97 -17.46 -9.76 -10.44
C THR A 97 -16.48 -10.70 -9.75
N GLN A 98 -16.92 -11.85 -9.24
CA GLN A 98 -16.03 -12.84 -8.64
C GLN A 98 -14.99 -13.36 -9.64
N HIS A 99 -15.41 -13.68 -10.87
CA HIS A 99 -14.49 -14.16 -11.90
C HIS A 99 -13.47 -13.08 -12.31
N GLN A 100 -13.92 -11.83 -12.42
CA GLN A 100 -13.05 -10.70 -12.71
C GLN A 100 -12.01 -10.50 -11.59
N VAL A 101 -12.45 -10.46 -10.34
CA VAL A 101 -11.56 -10.32 -9.17
C VAL A 101 -10.54 -11.46 -9.10
N LEU A 102 -10.95 -12.70 -9.37
CA LEU A 102 -10.04 -13.86 -9.40
C LEU A 102 -8.96 -13.68 -10.47
N THR A 103 -9.36 -13.29 -11.68
CA THR A 103 -8.45 -13.11 -12.83
C THR A 103 -7.46 -11.98 -12.57
N GLU A 104 -7.95 -10.85 -12.07
CA GLU A 104 -7.12 -9.69 -11.70
C GLU A 104 -6.15 -10.06 -10.56
N SER A 105 -6.62 -10.75 -9.52
CA SER A 105 -5.78 -11.20 -8.41
C SER A 105 -4.67 -12.15 -8.86
N GLN A 106 -4.98 -13.08 -9.78
CA GLN A 106 -4.00 -13.99 -10.35
C GLN A 106 -2.96 -13.23 -11.18
N ALA A 107 -3.39 -12.26 -12.00
CA ALA A 107 -2.49 -11.40 -12.78
C ALA A 107 -1.55 -10.59 -11.87
N SER A 108 -2.10 -9.94 -10.83
CA SER A 108 -1.31 -9.22 -9.84
C SER A 108 -0.31 -10.12 -9.11
N THR A 109 -0.71 -11.36 -8.77
CA THR A 109 0.19 -12.33 -8.12
C THR A 109 1.39 -12.68 -8.99
N VAL A 110 1.19 -12.84 -10.31
CA VAL A 110 2.28 -13.11 -11.26
C VAL A 110 3.21 -11.90 -11.37
N GLU A 111 2.67 -10.69 -11.43
CA GLU A 111 3.46 -9.46 -11.48
C GLU A 111 4.30 -9.26 -10.22
N ILE A 112 3.70 -9.45 -9.03
CA ILE A 112 4.41 -9.38 -7.75
C ILE A 112 5.60 -10.36 -7.73
N LYS A 113 5.41 -11.61 -8.18
CA LYS A 113 6.50 -12.59 -8.26
C LYS A 113 7.63 -12.14 -9.18
N LYS A 114 7.30 -11.55 -10.35
CA LYS A 114 8.31 -11.00 -11.27
C LYS A 114 9.10 -9.85 -10.63
N LEU A 115 8.40 -8.94 -9.95
CA LEU A 115 9.04 -7.82 -9.26
C LEU A 115 9.95 -8.28 -8.11
N GLN A 116 9.52 -9.29 -7.34
CA GLN A 116 10.35 -9.90 -6.30
C GLN A 116 11.64 -10.51 -6.85
N GLN A 117 11.56 -11.24 -7.97
CA GLN A 117 12.74 -11.80 -8.64
C GLN A 117 13.68 -10.71 -9.16
N LEU A 118 13.14 -9.65 -9.74
CA LEU A 118 13.94 -8.52 -10.22
C LEU A 118 14.65 -7.81 -9.08
N LEU A 119 13.95 -7.60 -7.97
CA LEU A 119 14.52 -7.00 -6.76
C LEU A 119 15.69 -7.86 -6.24
N GLU A 120 15.51 -9.18 -6.14
CA GLU A 120 16.56 -10.09 -5.68
C GLU A 120 17.81 -10.05 -6.59
N MET A 121 17.62 -9.99 -7.91
CA MET A 121 18.74 -9.82 -8.85
C MET A 121 19.45 -8.48 -8.64
N LYS A 122 18.70 -7.39 -8.43
CA LYS A 122 19.26 -6.06 -8.18
C LYS A 122 20.02 -6.00 -6.85
N ASP A 123 19.55 -6.67 -5.80
CA ASP A 123 20.27 -6.77 -4.54
C ASP A 123 21.60 -7.54 -4.69
N ARG A 124 21.61 -8.62 -5.49
CA ARG A 124 22.84 -9.35 -5.80
C ARG A 124 23.84 -8.49 -6.56
N GLU A 125 23.39 -7.73 -7.56
CA GLU A 125 24.23 -6.76 -8.29
C GLU A 125 24.77 -5.68 -7.36
N MET A 126 23.92 -5.11 -6.51
CA MET A 126 24.29 -4.11 -5.52
C MET A 126 25.37 -4.63 -4.56
N ASN A 127 25.23 -5.88 -4.09
CA ASN A 127 26.22 -6.50 -3.22
C ASN A 127 27.56 -6.73 -3.93
N ARG A 128 27.55 -7.06 -5.22
CA ARG A 128 28.78 -7.14 -6.03
C ARG A 128 29.47 -5.77 -6.15
N VAL A 129 28.70 -4.71 -6.42
CA VAL A 129 29.23 -3.34 -6.48
C VAL A 129 29.80 -2.91 -5.13
N LYS A 130 29.10 -3.16 -4.02
CA LYS A 130 29.60 -2.87 -2.67
C LYS A 130 30.91 -3.61 -2.36
N LYS A 131 31.01 -4.88 -2.75
CA LYS A 131 32.25 -5.67 -2.59
C LYS A 131 33.39 -5.08 -3.41
N LEU A 132 33.14 -4.71 -4.66
CA LEU A 132 34.14 -4.09 -5.51
C LEU A 132 34.61 -2.75 -4.95
N ALA A 133 33.68 -1.88 -4.52
CA ALA A 133 34.01 -0.60 -3.90
C ALA A 133 34.88 -0.79 -2.64
N ARG A 134 34.53 -1.76 -1.79
CA ARG A 134 35.34 -2.11 -0.62
C ARG A 134 36.75 -2.58 -0.99
N ASN A 135 36.87 -3.42 -2.03
CA ASN A 135 38.18 -3.88 -2.51
C ASN A 135 39.03 -2.70 -3.01
N ILE A 136 38.46 -1.81 -3.82
CA ILE A 136 39.18 -0.62 -4.32
C ILE A 136 39.66 0.26 -3.16
N LEU A 137 38.82 0.45 -2.14
CA LEU A 137 39.24 1.21 -0.94
C LEU A 137 40.36 0.50 -0.18
N ASN A 138 40.29 -0.83 -0.03
CA ASN A 138 41.36 -1.59 0.63
C ASN A 138 42.67 -1.50 -0.15
N GLU A 139 42.64 -1.72 -1.46
CA GLU A 139 43.82 -1.61 -2.34
C GLU A 139 44.42 -0.20 -2.28
N ARG A 140 43.57 0.85 -2.35
CA ARG A 140 44.02 2.24 -2.17
C ARG A 140 44.67 2.44 -0.80
N THR A 141 44.06 1.92 0.26
CA THR A 141 44.60 2.01 1.63
C THR A 141 45.96 1.33 1.74
N GLU A 142 46.14 0.16 1.12
CA GLU A 142 47.42 -0.56 1.10
C GLU A 142 48.50 0.23 0.38
N VAL A 143 48.16 0.81 -0.78
CA VAL A 143 49.09 1.65 -1.55
C VAL A 143 49.45 2.92 -0.76
N GLU A 144 48.49 3.59 -0.13
CA GLU A 144 48.74 4.77 0.70
C GLU A 144 49.68 4.45 1.88
N ARG A 145 49.47 3.32 2.56
CA ARG A 145 50.38 2.85 3.63
C ARG A 145 51.77 2.60 3.09
N PHE A 146 51.89 1.89 1.97
CA PHE A 146 53.19 1.64 1.33
C PHE A 146 53.95 2.94 1.02
N PHE A 147 53.26 3.97 0.50
CA PHE A 147 53.89 5.26 0.22
C PHE A 147 54.33 5.99 1.49
N LEU A 148 53.53 5.96 2.56
CA LEU A 148 53.91 6.54 3.84
C LEU A 148 55.14 5.84 4.43
N ASP A 149 55.16 4.51 4.40
CA ASP A 149 56.30 3.71 4.88
C ASP A 149 57.56 3.96 4.03
N ALA A 150 57.42 4.03 2.71
CA ALA A 150 58.54 4.34 1.81
C ALA A 150 59.10 5.75 2.04
N LEU A 151 58.23 6.75 2.23
CA LEU A 151 58.64 8.11 2.57
C LEU A 151 59.36 8.17 3.92
N GLU A 152 58.86 7.45 4.92
CA GLU A 152 59.53 7.36 6.21
C GLU A 152 60.89 6.69 6.10
N HIS A 153 60.99 5.58 5.38
CA HIS A 153 62.26 4.90 5.13
C HIS A 153 63.28 5.82 4.46
N VAL A 154 62.88 6.54 3.40
CA VAL A 154 63.76 7.49 2.71
C VAL A 154 64.20 8.63 3.64
N LYS A 155 63.32 9.17 4.49
CA LYS A 155 63.71 10.19 5.47
C LYS A 155 64.77 9.68 6.45
N GLN A 156 64.63 8.44 6.94
CA GLN A 156 65.62 7.83 7.82
C GLN A 156 66.96 7.62 7.12
N GLU A 157 66.93 7.21 5.84
CA GLU A 157 68.13 7.09 5.01
C GLU A 157 68.80 8.44 4.73
N ILE A 158 68.04 9.52 4.50
CA ILE A 158 68.58 10.89 4.40
C ILE A 158 69.31 11.28 5.68
N ILE A 159 68.69 11.08 6.84
CA ILE A 159 69.30 11.41 8.14
C ILE A 159 70.60 10.62 8.33
N SER A 160 70.58 9.33 8.02
CA SER A 160 71.73 8.42 8.14
C SER A 160 72.86 8.80 7.18
N SER A 161 72.52 9.07 5.91
CA SER A 161 73.43 9.52 4.85
C SER A 161 74.11 10.84 5.22
N ARG A 162 73.33 11.84 5.66
CA ARG A 162 73.85 13.15 6.11
C ARG A 162 74.81 13.00 7.29
N LYS A 163 74.48 12.15 8.26
CA LYS A 163 75.35 11.84 9.41
C LYS A 163 76.65 11.16 8.97
N HIS A 164 76.57 10.18 8.06
CA HIS A 164 77.72 9.48 7.52
C HIS A 164 78.63 10.41 6.71
N TYR A 165 78.06 11.20 5.80
CA TYR A 165 78.78 12.18 4.98
C TYR A 165 79.55 13.17 5.85
N LYS A 166 78.89 13.74 6.89
CA LYS A 166 79.55 14.63 7.84
C LYS A 166 80.77 13.99 8.50
N LYS A 167 80.64 12.74 8.98
CA LYS A 167 81.76 12.01 9.60
C LYS A 167 82.90 11.77 8.60
N LYS A 168 82.57 11.33 7.38
CA LYS A 168 83.55 11.04 6.32
C LYS A 168 84.29 12.31 5.88
N ALA A 169 83.57 13.41 5.66
CA ALA A 169 84.16 14.71 5.33
C ALA A 169 85.08 15.20 6.45
N GLN A 170 84.67 15.06 7.71
CA GLN A 170 85.49 15.43 8.86
C GLN A 170 86.79 14.60 8.94
N THR A 171 86.71 13.28 8.80
CA THR A 171 87.90 12.42 8.78
C THR A 171 88.82 12.74 7.60
N ALA A 172 88.26 12.98 6.41
CA ALA A 172 89.04 13.34 5.23
C ALA A 172 89.75 14.69 5.38
N TYR A 173 89.08 15.68 5.97
CA TYR A 173 89.67 16.99 6.28
C TYR A 173 90.82 16.88 7.28
N TYR A 174 90.62 16.18 8.41
CA TYR A 174 91.69 15.98 9.39
C TYR A 174 92.88 15.22 8.81
N ARG A 175 92.64 14.23 7.94
CA ARG A 175 93.73 13.54 7.23
C ARG A 175 94.54 14.51 6.36
N LYS A 176 93.87 15.36 5.57
CA LYS A 176 94.54 16.39 4.76
C LYS A 176 95.30 17.40 5.63
N MET A 177 94.80 17.71 6.82
CA MET A 177 95.47 18.60 7.76
C MET A 177 96.76 17.98 8.32
N MET A 178 96.74 16.69 8.68
CA MET A 178 97.93 15.94 9.09
C MET A 178 98.97 15.85 7.96
N GLU A 179 98.52 15.63 6.73
CA GLU A 179 99.38 15.65 5.54
C GLU A 179 100.00 17.02 5.28
N ALA A 180 99.28 18.11 5.55
CA ALA A 180 99.81 19.46 5.44
C ALA A 180 100.89 19.75 6.49
N CYS A 181 100.77 19.20 7.70
CA CYS A 181 101.85 19.24 8.70
C CYS A 181 103.13 18.53 8.21
N ALA A 182 103.02 17.58 7.28
CA ALA A 182 104.15 16.90 6.64
C ALA A 182 104.68 17.63 5.38
N GLY A 183 104.32 18.91 5.16
CA GLY A 183 104.85 19.74 4.08
C GLY A 183 104.00 19.79 2.80
N LYS A 184 102.81 19.17 2.78
CA LYS A 184 101.84 19.32 1.68
C LYS A 184 101.02 20.61 1.82
N VAL A 185 100.28 20.96 0.77
CA VAL A 185 99.42 22.15 0.72
C VAL A 185 98.35 22.11 1.81
N VAL A 186 98.23 23.21 2.57
CA VAL A 186 97.22 23.37 3.63
C VAL A 186 95.80 23.37 3.02
N PRO A 187 94.89 22.49 3.48
CA PRO A 187 93.51 22.48 2.98
C PRO A 187 92.76 23.76 3.38
N LYS A 188 91.84 24.21 2.53
CA LYS A 188 90.94 25.33 2.85
C LYS A 188 90.12 25.00 4.10
N ILE A 189 89.98 25.96 5.03
CA ILE A 189 89.22 25.79 6.28
C ILE A 189 87.81 25.32 5.96
N GLN A 190 87.44 24.13 6.44
CA GLN A 190 86.11 23.55 6.32
C GLN A 190 85.43 23.51 7.69
N THR A 191 84.19 23.99 7.78
CA THR A 191 83.44 23.99 9.03
C THR A 191 82.41 22.85 9.08
N PHE A 192 82.27 22.26 10.27
CA PHE A 192 81.38 21.11 10.53
C PHE A 192 80.23 21.45 11.50
N LYS A 193 80.13 22.73 11.89
CA LYS A 193 79.02 23.27 12.68
C LYS A 193 78.09 24.05 11.74
N SER A 194 76.78 24.00 12.02
CA SER A 194 75.81 24.85 11.34
C SER A 194 76.06 26.31 11.78
N ASN A 195 76.70 27.10 10.92
CA ASN A 195 76.85 28.54 11.11
C ASN A 195 76.60 29.22 9.76
N LEU A 196 75.61 30.13 9.72
CA LEU A 196 75.17 30.82 8.51
C LEU A 196 76.29 31.65 7.86
N ASN A 197 77.26 32.13 8.65
CA ASN A 197 78.34 32.99 8.17
C ASN A 197 79.52 32.21 7.57
N SER A 198 79.48 30.87 7.57
CA SER A 198 80.56 30.06 7.01
C SER A 198 80.38 29.82 5.52
N ARG A 199 81.32 30.32 4.71
CA ARG A 199 81.32 30.17 3.24
C ARG A 199 81.70 28.75 2.77
N ASN A 200 82.42 27.97 3.58
CA ASN A 200 82.90 26.63 3.27
C ASN A 200 82.50 25.65 4.38
N SER A 201 81.23 25.22 4.38
CA SER A 201 80.65 24.35 5.41
C SER A 201 80.08 23.07 4.79
N VAL A 202 80.19 21.95 5.50
CA VAL A 202 79.58 20.67 5.08
C VAL A 202 78.06 20.78 4.94
N TYR A 203 77.42 21.65 5.71
CA TYR A 203 75.99 21.89 5.60
C TYR A 203 75.61 22.58 4.28
N ARG A 204 76.47 23.47 3.75
CA ARG A 204 76.28 24.08 2.44
C ARG A 204 76.34 23.04 1.32
N ASP A 205 77.26 22.08 1.41
CA ASP A 205 77.35 20.96 0.45
C ASP A 205 76.06 20.10 0.45
N LEU A 206 75.48 19.86 1.64
CA LEU A 206 74.23 19.12 1.79
C LEU A 206 73.02 19.91 1.28
N GLU A 207 72.95 21.22 1.52
CA GLU A 207 71.92 22.11 0.98
C GLU A 207 72.00 22.25 -0.55
N GLU A 208 73.21 22.28 -1.10
CA GLU A 208 73.45 22.32 -2.54
C GLU A 208 73.03 21.00 -3.20
N ALA A 209 73.34 19.85 -2.57
CA ALA A 209 72.84 18.55 -3.00
C ALA A 209 71.30 18.47 -3.00
N GLU A 210 70.65 19.14 -2.05
CA GLU A 210 69.19 19.27 -2.00
C GLU A 210 68.65 20.21 -3.10
N LYS A 211 69.40 21.23 -3.55
CA LYS A 211 68.95 22.18 -4.59
C LYS A 211 69.19 21.72 -6.03
N CYS A 212 70.27 20.98 -6.29
CA CYS A 212 70.86 20.84 -7.63
C CYS A 212 70.10 20.01 -8.70
N TYR A 213 68.86 19.57 -8.51
CA TYR A 213 68.30 18.53 -9.39
C TYR A 213 67.21 18.94 -10.40
N TRP A 214 66.71 20.18 -10.38
CA TRP A 214 65.67 20.60 -11.35
C TRP A 214 66.16 21.46 -12.52
N GLU A 215 67.33 22.10 -12.42
CA GLU A 215 67.83 22.99 -13.48
C GLU A 215 68.66 22.28 -14.57
N LYS A 216 69.04 21.01 -14.38
CA LYS A 216 70.09 20.36 -15.20
C LYS A 216 69.73 19.03 -15.88
N ILE A 217 68.50 18.53 -15.76
CA ILE A 217 68.18 17.17 -16.24
C ILE A 217 67.18 17.23 -17.39
N GLN A 218 67.68 16.95 -18.60
CA GLN A 218 66.85 16.45 -19.70
C GLN A 218 66.61 14.96 -19.44
N PHE A 219 65.38 14.61 -19.07
CA PHE A 219 65.00 13.23 -18.78
C PHE A 219 64.78 12.44 -20.07
N GLU A 220 65.79 11.71 -20.54
CA GLU A 220 65.59 10.70 -21.59
C GLU A 220 65.47 9.27 -21.00
N LYS A 221 66.08 9.01 -19.83
CA LYS A 221 65.82 7.87 -18.91
C LYS A 221 66.75 7.99 -17.69
N VAL A 222 66.22 8.21 -16.50
CA VAL A 222 67.00 8.16 -15.24
C VAL A 222 66.61 6.90 -14.49
N ASP A 223 67.57 6.06 -14.12
CA ASP A 223 67.31 4.89 -13.28
C ASP A 223 67.12 5.31 -11.81
N ILE A 224 66.12 4.73 -11.13
CA ILE A 224 65.79 5.03 -9.74
C ILE A 224 66.97 4.68 -8.82
N SER A 225 67.78 3.68 -9.20
CA SER A 225 68.97 3.26 -8.47
C SER A 225 70.02 4.38 -8.35
N GLU A 226 70.10 5.26 -9.35
CA GLU A 226 71.11 6.32 -9.44
C GLU A 226 70.74 7.59 -8.67
N LEU A 227 69.50 7.67 -8.18
CA LEU A 227 69.01 8.82 -7.42
C LEU A 227 69.58 8.86 -6.00
N THR A 228 69.92 10.06 -5.53
CA THR A 228 70.20 10.30 -4.12
C THR A 228 68.94 10.12 -3.28
N TRP A 229 69.09 9.89 -1.97
CA TRP A 229 67.94 9.73 -1.09
C TRP A 229 67.03 10.97 -1.08
N GLU A 230 67.60 12.18 -1.12
CA GLU A 230 66.85 13.43 -1.26
C GLU A 230 66.03 13.51 -2.55
N GLN A 231 66.53 12.95 -3.66
CA GLN A 231 65.81 12.90 -4.94
C GLN A 231 64.70 11.85 -4.91
N LYS A 232 64.96 10.68 -4.34
CA LYS A 232 63.95 9.62 -4.14
C LYS A 232 62.77 10.14 -3.31
N GLU A 233 63.03 10.95 -2.29
CA GLU A 233 62.01 11.57 -1.45
C GLU A 233 61.06 12.48 -2.25
N ARG A 234 61.63 13.35 -3.10
CA ARG A 234 60.85 14.25 -3.96
C ARG A 234 60.05 13.51 -5.01
N VAL A 235 60.64 12.47 -5.62
CA VAL A 235 59.94 11.62 -6.58
C VAL A 235 58.76 10.91 -5.91
N LEU A 236 58.95 10.35 -4.70
CA LEU A 236 57.87 9.72 -3.94
C LEU A 236 56.75 10.70 -3.59
N ARG A 237 57.07 11.92 -3.15
CA ARG A 237 56.06 12.97 -2.89
C ARG A 237 55.31 13.36 -4.17
N LEU A 238 56.01 13.53 -5.28
CA LEU A 238 55.40 13.87 -6.56
C LEU A 238 54.49 12.74 -7.06
N LEU A 239 54.95 11.49 -6.93
CA LEU A 239 54.16 10.31 -7.32
C LEU A 239 52.90 10.20 -6.47
N PHE A 240 53.01 10.39 -5.15
CA PHE A 240 51.86 10.39 -4.24
C PHE A 240 50.87 11.53 -4.55
N ALA A 241 51.35 12.73 -4.85
CA ALA A 241 50.51 13.86 -5.25
C ALA A 241 49.79 13.58 -6.58
N LYS A 242 50.53 13.06 -7.58
CA LYS A 242 49.99 12.67 -8.88
C LYS A 242 48.92 11.57 -8.75
N MET A 243 49.14 10.57 -7.90
CA MET A 243 48.17 9.51 -7.63
C MET A 243 46.89 10.02 -6.97
N ASN A 244 46.99 11.05 -6.13
CA ASN A 244 45.85 11.66 -5.46
C ASN A 244 45.16 12.76 -6.30
N GLY A 245 45.61 12.99 -7.53
CA GLY A 245 45.06 14.04 -8.40
C GLY A 245 45.37 15.46 -7.94
N THR A 246 46.23 15.61 -6.93
CA THR A 246 46.76 16.90 -6.49
C THR A 246 48.01 17.19 -7.31
N ASN A 247 47.84 17.82 -8.47
CA ASN A 247 49.00 18.36 -9.19
C ASN A 247 49.63 19.47 -8.33
N PRO A 248 50.92 19.40 -7.98
CA PRO A 248 51.61 20.48 -7.27
C PRO A 248 52.07 21.60 -8.21
N TRP A 249 51.45 21.73 -9.39
CA TRP A 249 51.71 22.75 -10.40
C TRP A 249 50.44 23.52 -10.70
#